data_AF-A0A962S8A8-F1
#
_entry.id   AF-A0A962S8A8-F1
#
_cell.length_a   1.000
_cell.length_b   1.000
_cell.length_c   1.000
_cell.angle_alpha   90.00
_cell.angle_beta   90.00
_cell.angle_gamma   90.00
#
_symmetry.space_group_name_H-M   'P 1'
#
loop_
_entity.id
_entity.type
_entity.pdbx_description
1 polymer ?
#
loop_
_entity_poly.entity_id
_entity_poly.type
_entity_poly.pdbx_seq_one_letter_code
_entity_poly.pdbx_strand_id
1 'polypeptide(L)'
;AREIPVRTPTQREILDRTHRIAGRGSLIPAERNYRQQLRIYERHTANAGLSKLHGLRHAYAQSRYEELTGWKSPAAGGPSTGALSRDQRRLDHHARLTISQELGHEREPITAVYLGR
;
A
#
# COMPACT_ATOMS: atom_id res chain seq x y z
N ALA A 1 -14.15 -8.31 -6.44
CA ALA A 1 -13.74 -7.62 -5.20
C ALA A 1 -12.27 -7.93 -4.95
N ARG A 2 -11.49 -7.01 -4.38
CA ARG A 2 -10.08 -7.28 -4.03
C ARG A 2 -9.94 -7.65 -2.57
N GLU A 3 -8.95 -8.47 -2.26
CA GLU A 3 -8.60 -8.86 -0.89
C GLU A 3 -7.18 -8.41 -0.57
N ILE A 4 -6.95 -7.99 0.67
CA ILE A 4 -5.62 -7.64 1.17
C ILE A 4 -5.40 -8.45 2.44
N PRO A 5 -4.34 -9.27 2.52
CA PRO A 5 -4.10 -10.09 3.70
C PRO A 5 -3.73 -9.20 4.91
N VAL A 6 -4.27 -9.56 6.08
CA VAL A 6 -3.78 -9.07 7.37
C VAL A 6 -2.56 -9.91 7.73
N ARG A 7 -1.37 -9.31 7.64
CA ARG A 7 -0.07 -10.00 7.74
C ARG A 7 0.58 -9.84 9.11
N THR A 8 0.22 -8.81 9.87
CA THR A 8 0.84 -8.53 11.17
C THR A 8 -0.17 -8.44 12.32
N PRO A 9 0.23 -8.77 13.56
CA PRO A 9 -0.61 -8.56 14.74
C PRO A 9 -1.04 -7.10 14.90
N THR A 10 -0.16 -6.15 14.61
CA THR A 10 -0.47 -4.71 14.66
C THR A 10 -1.57 -4.32 13.67
N GLN A 11 -1.58 -4.89 12.46
CA GLN A 11 -2.66 -4.65 11.51
C GLN A 11 -4.00 -5.16 12.06
N ARG A 12 -4.03 -6.36 12.66
CA ARG A 12 -5.22 -6.91 13.30
C ARG A 12 -5.72 -5.99 14.42
N GLU A 13 -4.83 -5.57 15.32
CA GLU A 13 -5.18 -4.72 16.45
C GLU A 13 -5.81 -3.38 15.99
N ILE A 14 -5.20 -2.75 14.97
CA ILE A 14 -5.73 -1.50 14.41
C ILE A 14 -7.13 -1.73 13.83
N LEU A 15 -7.33 -2.80 13.06
CA LEU A 15 -8.64 -3.13 12.50
C LEU A 15 -9.70 -3.37 13.59
N ASP A 16 -9.34 -4.07 14.67
CA ASP A 16 -10.26 -4.34 15.78
C ASP A 16 -10.63 -3.05 16.54
N ARG A 17 -9.66 -2.13 16.71
CA ARG A 17 -9.91 -0.78 17.26
C ARG A 17 -10.81 0.03 16.34
N THR A 18 -10.54 0.01 15.05
CA THR A 18 -11.35 0.70 14.03
C THR A 18 -12.77 0.15 14.00
N HIS A 19 -12.95 -1.17 14.11
CA HIS A 19 -14.26 -1.80 14.17
C HIS A 19 -15.06 -1.37 15.40
N ARG A 20 -14.43 -1.20 16.57
CA ARG A 20 -15.11 -0.67 17.76
C ARG A 20 -15.65 0.76 17.57
N ILE A 21 -15.02 1.57 16.72
CA ILE A 21 -15.42 2.94 16.44
C ILE A 21 -16.55 2.97 15.39
N ALA A 22 -16.39 2.23 14.29
CA ALA A 22 -17.33 2.28 13.16
C ALA A 22 -18.51 1.29 13.30
N GLY A 23 -18.36 0.25 14.11
CA GLY A 23 -19.29 -0.87 14.19
C GLY A 23 -19.50 -1.51 12.82
N ARG A 24 -20.77 -1.55 12.39
CA ARG A 24 -21.19 -2.00 11.05
C ARG A 24 -21.35 -0.86 10.05
N GLY A 25 -21.09 0.38 10.47
CA GLY A 25 -21.24 1.58 9.68
C GLY A 25 -19.98 1.94 8.88
N SER A 26 -20.02 3.12 8.26
CA SER A 26 -18.88 3.69 7.54
C SER A 26 -17.84 4.26 8.51
N LEU A 27 -16.58 4.37 8.06
CA LEU A 27 -15.56 5.18 8.73
C LEU A 27 -15.83 6.69 8.61
N ILE A 28 -16.71 7.07 7.70
CA ILE A 28 -17.23 8.43 7.61
C ILE A 28 -18.39 8.54 8.60
N PRO A 29 -18.32 9.43 9.60
CA PRO A 29 -19.41 9.66 10.54
C PRO A 29 -20.73 10.01 9.83
N ALA A 30 -21.87 9.57 10.39
CA ALA A 30 -23.18 9.70 9.74
C ALA A 30 -23.59 11.15 9.46
N GLU A 31 -23.08 12.10 10.25
CA GLU A 31 -23.31 13.53 10.11
C GLU A 31 -22.44 14.18 9.03
N ARG A 32 -21.61 13.41 8.32
CA ARG A 32 -20.69 13.93 7.29
C ARG A 32 -20.84 13.18 5.97
N ASN A 33 -20.76 13.94 4.89
CA ASN A 33 -20.56 13.36 3.56
C ASN A 33 -19.07 13.18 3.24
N TYR A 34 -18.80 12.46 2.14
CA TYR A 34 -17.45 12.20 1.66
C TYR A 34 -16.60 13.48 1.51
N ARG A 35 -17.15 14.55 0.92
CA ARG A 35 -16.39 15.79 0.68
C ARG A 35 -15.98 16.46 1.99
N GLN A 36 -16.87 16.49 2.97
CA GLN A 36 -16.57 17.05 4.29
C GLN A 36 -15.49 16.24 5.01
N GLN A 37 -15.62 14.91 5.01
CA GLN A 37 -14.65 14.05 5.66
C GLN A 37 -13.29 14.05 4.95
N LEU A 38 -13.25 14.16 3.63
CA LEU A 38 -12.01 14.27 2.86
C LEU A 38 -11.21 15.52 3.27
N ARG A 39 -11.85 16.68 3.36
CA ARG A 39 -11.18 17.92 3.81
C ARG A 39 -10.64 17.82 5.24
N ILE A 40 -11.39 17.16 6.12
CA ILE A 40 -10.95 16.92 7.51
C ILE A 40 -9.71 16.02 7.52
N TYR A 41 -9.75 14.92 6.76
CA TYR A 41 -8.61 14.02 6.59
C TYR A 41 -7.39 14.76 6.05
N GLU A 42 -7.53 15.51 4.96
CA GLU A 42 -6.45 16.31 4.36
C GLU A 42 -5.83 17.27 5.36
N ARG A 43 -6.66 18.00 6.12
CA ARG A 43 -6.18 18.91 7.18
C ARG A 43 -5.44 18.17 8.28
N HIS A 44 -5.95 17.04 8.76
CA HIS A 44 -5.26 16.24 9.78
C HIS A 44 -3.91 15.74 9.29
N THR A 45 -3.83 15.27 8.05
CA THR A 45 -2.57 14.82 7.46
C THR A 45 -1.58 15.98 7.28
N ALA A 46 -2.04 17.14 6.82
CA ALA A 46 -1.19 18.32 6.68
C ALA A 46 -0.65 18.80 8.04
N ASN A 47 -1.49 18.83 9.08
CA ASN A 47 -1.07 19.19 10.44
C ASN A 47 -0.07 18.19 11.04
N ALA A 48 -0.11 16.93 10.60
CA ALA A 48 0.88 15.91 10.95
C ALA A 48 2.17 15.99 10.11
N GLY A 49 2.33 17.02 9.28
CA GLY A 49 3.49 17.18 8.38
C GLY A 49 3.48 16.24 7.17
N LEU A 50 2.37 15.53 6.93
CA LEU A 50 2.25 14.60 5.82
C LEU A 50 1.80 15.35 4.56
N SER A 51 2.57 15.19 3.49
CA SER A 51 2.23 15.65 2.15
C SER A 51 2.25 14.47 1.17
N LYS A 52 1.62 14.62 0.00
CA LYS A 52 1.57 13.57 -1.03
C LYS A 52 1.09 12.23 -0.45
N LEU A 53 -0.19 12.18 -0.04
CA LEU A 53 -0.83 11.12 0.76
C LEU A 53 -0.81 9.70 0.17
N HIS A 54 -0.18 9.52 -0.99
CA HIS A 54 0.13 8.22 -1.55
C HIS A 54 1.41 7.61 -0.95
N GLY A 55 2.19 8.35 -0.15
CA GLY A 55 3.40 7.85 0.50
C GLY A 55 3.20 6.54 1.25
N LEU A 56 2.06 6.37 1.94
CA LEU A 56 1.72 5.11 2.63
C LEU A 56 1.49 3.94 1.66
N ARG A 57 0.98 4.19 0.45
CA ARG A 57 0.85 3.17 -0.60
C ARG A 57 2.22 2.78 -1.17
N HIS A 58 3.13 3.74 -1.34
CA HIS A 58 4.52 3.45 -1.72
C HIS A 58 5.20 2.59 -0.65
N ALA A 59 5.12 3.00 0.62
CA ALA A 59 5.70 2.25 1.73
C ALA A 59 5.16 0.81 1.79
N TYR A 60 3.84 0.63 1.66
CA TYR A 60 3.24 -0.70 1.58
C TYR A 60 3.85 -1.55 0.46
N ALA A 61 3.87 -1.02 -0.77
CA ALA A 61 4.36 -1.74 -1.93
C ALA A 61 5.83 -2.14 -1.77
N GLN A 62 6.66 -1.22 -1.29
CA GLN A 62 8.10 -1.43 -1.12
C GLN A 62 8.40 -2.47 -0.03
N SER A 63 7.74 -2.38 1.13
CA SER A 63 7.86 -3.39 2.18
C SER A 63 7.34 -4.76 1.72
N ARG A 64 6.20 -4.80 1.02
CA ARG A 64 5.66 -6.05 0.49
C ARG A 64 6.57 -6.69 -0.55
N TYR A 65 7.19 -5.87 -1.40
CA TYR A 65 8.16 -6.34 -2.38
C TYR A 65 9.36 -6.98 -1.68
N GLU A 66 9.93 -6.30 -0.69
CA GLU A 66 11.08 -6.83 0.06
C GLU A 66 10.75 -8.12 0.81
N GLU A 67 9.53 -8.27 1.34
CA GLU A 67 9.08 -9.55 1.91
C GLU A 67 8.94 -10.69 0.89
N LEU A 68 8.52 -10.38 -0.34
CA LEU A 68 8.29 -11.37 -1.39
C LEU A 68 9.58 -11.78 -2.10
N THR A 69 10.51 -10.84 -2.25
CA THR A 69 11.76 -11.05 -3.00
C THR A 69 12.95 -11.32 -2.08
N GLY A 70 12.94 -10.77 -0.87
CA GLY A 70 14.09 -10.74 0.03
C GLY A 70 15.04 -9.56 -0.21
N TRP A 71 14.71 -8.62 -1.11
CA TRP A 71 15.52 -7.43 -1.37
C TRP A 71 14.66 -6.18 -1.63
N LYS A 72 15.24 -5.00 -1.41
CA LYS A 72 14.58 -3.71 -1.62
C LYS A 72 14.18 -3.51 -3.08
N SER A 73 13.07 -2.81 -3.34
CA SER A 73 12.70 -2.43 -4.70
C SER A 73 13.65 -1.35 -5.27
N PRO A 74 13.72 -1.14 -6.59
CA PRO A 74 14.53 -0.08 -7.19
C PRO A 74 14.29 1.32 -6.58
N ALA A 75 13.02 1.69 -6.36
CA ALA A 75 12.64 2.96 -5.74
C ALA A 75 13.10 3.11 -4.27
N ALA A 76 13.44 2.00 -3.61
CA ALA A 76 13.99 1.96 -2.26
C ALA A 76 15.52 1.74 -2.25
N GLY A 77 16.19 1.88 -3.41
CA GLY A 77 17.64 1.71 -3.56
C GLY A 77 18.10 0.27 -3.83
N GLY A 78 17.18 -0.62 -4.21
CA GLY A 78 17.51 -1.97 -4.64
C GLY A 78 18.02 -2.07 -6.08
N PRO A 79 18.36 -3.30 -6.54
CA PRO A 79 18.82 -3.53 -7.90
C PRO A 79 17.74 -3.13 -8.92
N SER A 80 18.18 -2.52 -10.03
CA SER A 80 17.31 -2.28 -11.18
C SER A 80 16.97 -3.59 -11.88
N THR A 81 15.86 -3.61 -12.61
CA THR A 81 15.37 -4.77 -13.37
C THR A 81 16.44 -5.31 -14.34
N GLY A 82 17.28 -4.42 -14.88
CA GLY A 82 18.39 -4.79 -15.76
C GLY A 82 19.50 -5.58 -15.06
N ALA A 83 19.74 -5.30 -13.77
CA ALA A 83 20.78 -5.94 -12.96
C ALA A 83 20.34 -7.31 -12.39
N LEU A 84 19.06 -7.68 -12.49
CA LEU A 84 18.53 -8.94 -11.98
C LEU A 84 18.94 -10.14 -12.86
N SER A 85 19.32 -11.24 -12.22
CA SER A 85 19.50 -12.55 -12.86
C SER A 85 18.17 -13.09 -13.42
N ARG A 86 18.23 -14.14 -14.24
CA ARG A 86 17.02 -14.74 -14.82
C ARG A 86 16.01 -15.19 -13.76
N ASP A 87 16.46 -15.80 -12.68
CA ASP A 87 15.56 -16.29 -11.63
C ASP A 87 15.07 -15.14 -10.74
N GLN A 88 15.91 -14.14 -10.47
CA GLN A 88 15.46 -12.92 -9.79
C GLN A 88 14.41 -12.16 -10.59
N ARG A 89 14.50 -12.12 -11.92
CA ARG A 89 13.46 -11.51 -12.78
C ARG A 89 12.12 -12.23 -12.68
N ARG A 90 12.12 -13.56 -12.56
CA ARG A 90 10.88 -14.33 -12.35
C ARG A 90 10.25 -14.00 -11.01
N LEU A 91 11.05 -13.92 -9.96
CA LEU A 91 10.58 -13.56 -8.62
C LEU A 91 10.11 -12.10 -8.56
N ASP A 92 10.84 -11.17 -9.19
CA ASP A 92 10.46 -9.76 -9.33
C ASP A 92 9.10 -9.61 -10.04
N HIS A 93 8.91 -10.26 -11.19
CA HIS A 93 7.64 -10.24 -11.91
C HIS A 93 6.49 -10.81 -11.06
N HIS A 94 6.71 -11.94 -10.38
CA HIS A 94 5.71 -12.52 -9.49
C HIS A 94 5.34 -11.55 -8.35
N ALA A 95 6.35 -10.96 -7.69
CA ALA A 95 6.13 -10.00 -6.61
C ALA A 95 5.36 -8.76 -7.09
N ARG A 96 5.72 -8.21 -8.25
CA ARG A 96 5.02 -7.08 -8.87
C ARG A 96 3.57 -7.43 -9.17
N LEU A 97 3.28 -8.61 -9.70
CA LEU A 97 1.91 -9.03 -10.00
C LEU A 97 1.06 -9.16 -8.72
N THR A 98 1.60 -9.82 -7.68
CA THR A 98 0.93 -9.94 -6.37
C THR A 98 0.61 -8.57 -5.78
N ILE A 99 1.59 -7.66 -5.75
CA ILE A 99 1.41 -6.31 -5.20
C ILE A 99 0.40 -5.52 -6.04
N SER A 100 0.40 -5.68 -7.36
CA SER A 100 -0.57 -5.01 -8.22
C SER A 100 -2.00 -5.43 -7.86
N GLN A 101 -2.25 -6.74 -7.74
CA GLN A 101 -3.55 -7.28 -7.32
C GLN A 101 -3.97 -6.76 -5.94
N GLU A 102 -3.06 -6.78 -4.96
CA GLU A 102 -3.32 -6.26 -3.61
C GLU A 102 -3.65 -4.76 -3.63
N LEU A 103 -2.98 -3.96 -4.47
CA LEU A 103 -3.26 -2.53 -4.64
C LEU A 103 -4.51 -2.24 -5.48
N GLY A 104 -5.14 -3.26 -6.08
CA GLY A 104 -6.31 -3.11 -6.95
C GLY A 104 -5.97 -2.71 -8.37
N HIS A 105 -4.73 -2.94 -8.79
CA HIS A 105 -4.23 -2.72 -10.14
C HIS A 105 -4.06 -4.09 -10.81
N GLU A 106 -4.93 -4.44 -11.76
CA GLU A 106 -4.89 -5.77 -12.38
C GLU A 106 -3.75 -5.94 -13.40
N ARG A 107 -2.75 -5.04 -13.41
CA ARG A 107 -1.68 -5.00 -14.41
C ARG A 107 -0.33 -4.64 -13.77
N GLU A 108 0.71 -5.40 -14.09
CA GLU A 108 2.09 -5.18 -13.60
C GLU A 108 2.64 -3.75 -13.81
N PRO A 109 2.43 -3.07 -14.97
CA PRO A 109 3.08 -1.78 -15.25
C PRO A 109 2.75 -0.67 -14.26
N ILE A 110 1.62 -0.79 -13.55
CA ILE A 110 1.18 0.22 -12.57
C ILE A 110 2.06 0.18 -11.31
N THR A 111 2.75 -0.93 -11.05
CA THR A 111 3.68 -1.03 -9.91
C THR A 111 4.96 -0.22 -10.10
N ALA A 112 5.31 0.19 -11.32
CA ALA A 112 6.51 0.99 -11.58
C ALA A 112 6.51 2.33 -10.82
N VAL A 113 5.32 2.92 -10.61
CA VAL A 113 5.15 4.14 -9.80
C VAL A 113 5.52 3.88 -8.34
N TYR A 114 5.23 2.69 -7.82
CA TYR A 114 5.45 2.35 -6.41
C TYR A 114 6.84 1.76 -6.14
N LEU A 115 7.33 0.92 -7.04
CA LEU A 115 8.50 0.08 -6.86
C LEU A 115 9.72 0.54 -7.64
N GLY A 116 9.56 1.39 -8.67
CA GLY A 116 10.61 1.75 -9.61
C GLY A 116 10.90 0.65 -10.63
N ARG A 117 11.88 0.90 -11.50
CA ARG A 117 12.37 0.00 -12.54
C ARG A 117 13.85 -0.28 -12.36
#